data_AF-A0A847CAX4-F1
#
_entry.id   AF-A0A847CAX4-F1
#
_cell.length_a   1.000
_cell.length_b   1.000
_cell.length_c   1.000
_cell.angle_alpha   90.00
_cell.angle_beta   90.00
_cell.angle_gamma   90.00
#
_symmetry.space_group_name_H-M   'P 1'
#
loop_
_entity.id
_entity.type
_entity.pdbx_description
1 polymer ?
#
loop_
_entity_poly.entity_id
_entity_poly.type
_entity_poly.pdbx_seq_one_letter_code
_entity_poly.pdbx_strand_id
1 'polypeptide(L)'
;MKTIKINQQLKRIAIKEFEIENQIVFNYFDNLPTSERDEKLLKAIYIGVLALMEDRISSFLSKTSNELGTELESLKMIFEMKKELFYKSAIKGVLAEDDIA
;
A
#
# COMPACT_ATOMS: atom_id res chain seq x y z
N MET A 1 3.61 14.60 27.52
CA MET A 1 4.67 13.57 27.43
C MET A 1 4.23 12.51 26.43
N LYS A 2 5.12 11.93 25.62
CA LYS A 2 4.73 10.86 24.69
C LYS A 2 4.51 9.56 25.46
N THR A 3 3.33 8.95 25.31
CA THR A 3 2.92 7.68 25.96
C THR A 3 3.76 6.49 25.51
N ILE A 4 4.39 6.59 24.32
CA ILE A 4 5.17 5.52 23.71
C ILE A 4 6.64 5.96 23.56
N LYS A 5 7.56 5.11 24.00
CA LYS A 5 9.01 5.22 23.77
C LYS A 5 9.49 4.04 22.94
N ILE A 6 10.39 4.28 21.98
CA ILE A 6 10.98 3.25 21.14
C ILE A 6 12.44 3.06 21.56
N ASN A 7 12.80 1.85 21.99
CA ASN A 7 14.18 1.45 22.18
C ASN A 7 14.66 0.70 20.94
N GLN A 8 15.37 1.42 20.06
CA GLN A 8 15.87 0.88 18.79
C GLN A 8 16.95 -0.21 19.00
N GLN A 9 17.80 -0.08 20.02
CA GLN A 9 18.88 -1.03 20.29
C GLN A 9 18.33 -2.40 20.72
N LEU A 10 17.29 -2.40 21.57
CA LEU A 10 16.65 -3.62 22.05
C LEU A 10 15.47 -4.06 21.17
N LYS A 11 15.11 -3.27 20.14
CA LYS A 11 13.91 -3.44 19.31
C LYS A 11 12.62 -3.58 20.13
N ARG A 12 12.45 -2.71 21.13
CA ARG A 12 11.31 -2.75 22.08
C ARG A 12 10.50 -1.47 22.05
N ILE A 13 9.20 -1.63 22.18
CA ILE A 13 8.25 -0.54 22.44
C ILE A 13 7.98 -0.52 23.93
N ALA A 14 8.24 0.60 24.59
CA ALA A 14 7.94 0.83 26.00
C ALA A 14 6.75 1.78 26.10
N ILE A 15 5.70 1.31 26.78
CA ILE A 15 4.50 2.09 27.07
C ILE A 15 4.52 2.36 28.57
N LYS A 16 4.55 3.64 28.96
CA LYS A 16 4.51 4.01 30.38
C LYS A 16 3.06 4.27 30.76
N GLU A 17 2.59 3.62 31.83
CA GLU A 17 1.30 3.87 32.52
C GLU A 17 0.16 4.10 31.52
N PHE A 18 -0.39 3.00 31.01
CA PHE A 18 -1.42 3.02 29.98
C PHE A 18 -2.72 2.42 30.50
N GLU A 19 -3.79 3.20 30.37
CA GLU A 19 -5.17 2.80 30.64
C GLU A 19 -5.99 2.97 29.36
N ILE A 20 -6.94 2.08 29.14
CA ILE A 20 -7.85 2.12 28.00
C ILE A 20 -9.26 2.36 28.51
N GLU A 21 -9.83 3.52 28.18
CA GLU A 21 -11.24 3.79 28.38
C GLU A 21 -12.02 3.41 27.11
N ASN A 22 -12.24 2.11 26.91
CA ASN A 22 -13.02 1.58 25.79
C ASN A 22 -13.85 0.37 26.25
N GLN A 23 -15.17 0.48 26.11
CA GLN A 23 -16.11 -0.52 26.62
C GLN A 23 -16.00 -1.89 25.93
N ILE A 24 -15.67 -1.92 24.63
CA ILE A 24 -15.50 -3.18 23.89
C ILE A 24 -14.24 -3.90 24.38
N VAL A 25 -13.13 -3.16 24.51
CA VAL A 25 -11.87 -3.69 25.01
C VAL A 25 -12.02 -4.17 26.45
N PHE A 26 -12.67 -3.36 27.31
CA PHE A 26 -12.97 -3.72 28.68
C PHE A 26 -13.74 -5.03 28.77
N ASN A 27 -14.89 -5.14 28.09
CA ASN A 27 -15.72 -6.33 28.12
C ASN A 27 -14.98 -7.58 27.63
N TYR A 28 -14.09 -7.44 26.63
CA TYR A 28 -13.28 -8.55 26.16
C TYR A 28 -12.32 -9.07 27.24
N PHE A 29 -11.58 -8.17 27.90
CA PHE A 29 -10.61 -8.57 28.94
C PHE A 29 -11.26 -8.96 30.27
N ASP A 30 -12.42 -8.39 30.60
CA ASP A 30 -13.18 -8.72 31.80
C ASP A 30 -13.63 -10.20 31.79
N ASN A 31 -14.01 -10.70 30.61
CA ASN A 31 -14.40 -12.10 30.41
C ASN A 31 -13.23 -13.10 30.31
N LEU A 32 -11.98 -12.64 30.36
CA LEU A 32 -10.80 -13.49 30.23
C LEU A 32 -10.16 -13.84 31.59
N PRO A 33 -9.67 -15.08 31.76
CA PRO A 33 -8.84 -15.44 32.91
C PRO A 33 -7.60 -14.54 33.00
N THR A 34 -7.26 -14.14 34.23
CA THR A 34 -6.10 -13.26 34.50
C THR A 34 -4.80 -13.78 33.87
N SER A 35 -4.61 -15.10 33.83
CA SER A 35 -3.43 -15.75 33.24
C SER A 35 -3.29 -15.56 31.73
N GLU A 36 -4.38 -15.25 31.00
CA GLU A 36 -4.37 -15.12 29.55
C GLU A 36 -4.33 -13.65 29.08
N ARG A 37 -4.63 -12.69 29.95
CA ARG A 37 -4.83 -11.28 29.56
C ARG A 37 -3.60 -10.69 28.88
N ASP A 38 -2.40 -10.95 29.38
CA ASP A 38 -1.16 -10.42 28.80
C ASP A 38 -0.91 -10.96 27.39
N GLU A 39 -1.10 -12.27 27.19
CA GLU A 39 -0.94 -12.90 25.88
C GLU A 39 -1.97 -12.36 24.87
N LYS A 40 -3.23 -12.23 25.29
CA LYS A 40 -4.30 -11.71 24.43
C LYS A 40 -4.07 -10.24 24.08
N LEU A 41 -3.55 -9.43 24.99
CA LEU A 41 -3.19 -8.03 24.72
C LEU A 41 -2.11 -7.93 23.67
N LEU A 42 -1.02 -8.70 23.80
CA LEU A 42 0.04 -8.74 22.80
C LEU A 42 -0.49 -9.19 21.44
N LYS A 43 -1.36 -10.21 21.42
CA LYS A 43 -1.99 -10.71 20.19
C LYS A 43 -2.90 -9.66 19.55
N ALA A 44 -3.70 -8.95 20.33
CA ALA A 44 -4.57 -7.89 19.84
C ALA A 44 -3.76 -6.73 19.24
N ILE A 45 -2.66 -6.32 19.89
CA ILE A 45 -1.75 -5.31 19.36
C ILE A 45 -1.11 -5.80 18.06
N TYR A 46 -0.62 -7.05 18.02
CA TYR A 46 0.00 -7.62 16.83
C TYR A 46 -0.95 -7.63 15.63
N ILE A 47 -2.17 -8.16 15.81
CA ILE A 47 -3.20 -8.20 14.77
C ILE A 47 -3.60 -6.77 14.37
N GLY A 48 -3.78 -5.86 15.33
CA GLY A 48 -4.10 -4.46 15.06
C GLY A 48 -3.01 -3.76 14.24
N VAL A 49 -1.73 -4.00 14.54
CA VAL A 49 -0.61 -3.45 13.76
C VAL A 49 -0.59 -4.05 12.35
N LEU A 50 -0.80 -5.36 12.20
CA LEU A 50 -0.91 -5.99 10.88
C LEU A 50 -2.07 -5.41 10.06
N ALA A 51 -3.25 -5.27 10.65
CA ALA A 51 -4.41 -4.69 9.97
C ALA A 51 -4.15 -3.22 9.55
N LEU A 52 -3.48 -2.43 10.39
CA LEU A 52 -3.07 -1.07 10.05
C LEU A 52 -1.96 -1.01 8.99
N MET A 53 -1.18 -2.07 8.83
CA MET A 53 -0.23 -2.22 7.72
C MET A 53 -0.95 -2.61 6.43
N GLU A 54 -1.92 -3.52 6.50
CA GLU A 54 -2.74 -3.93 5.36
C GLU A 54 -3.64 -2.80 4.85
N ASP A 55 -4.25 -1.99 5.72
CA ASP A 55 -5.02 -0.80 5.32
C ASP A 55 -4.12 0.23 4.62
N ARG A 56 -2.88 0.38 5.10
CA ARG A 56 -1.87 1.19 4.40
C ARG A 56 -1.49 0.61 3.05
N ILE A 57 -1.35 -0.71 2.91
CA ILE A 57 -1.09 -1.36 1.62
C ILE A 57 -2.31 -1.25 0.70
N SER A 58 -3.53 -1.40 1.21
CA SER A 58 -4.76 -1.30 0.43
C SER A 58 -5.03 0.13 -0.03
N SER A 59 -4.81 1.11 0.84
CA SER A 59 -4.86 2.54 0.50
C SER A 59 -3.74 2.94 -0.45
N PHE A 60 -2.53 2.40 -0.26
CA PHE A 60 -1.39 2.59 -1.16
C PHE A 60 -1.66 1.97 -2.53
N LEU A 61 -2.11 0.71 -2.60
CA LEU A 61 -2.49 0.02 -3.83
C LEU A 61 -3.65 0.70 -4.54
N SER A 62 -4.64 1.22 -3.80
CA SER A 62 -5.74 2.00 -4.39
C SER A 62 -5.26 3.33 -4.98
N LYS A 63 -4.32 4.00 -4.31
CA LYS A 63 -3.68 5.24 -4.83
C LYS A 63 -2.78 4.95 -6.03
N THR A 64 -1.96 3.90 -5.97
CA THR A 64 -1.12 3.47 -7.10
C THR A 64 -1.94 2.88 -8.23
N SER A 65 -3.10 2.28 -7.99
CA SER A 65 -3.97 1.78 -9.07
C SER A 65 -4.46 2.92 -9.97
N ASN A 66 -4.67 4.11 -9.39
CA ASN A 66 -5.03 5.30 -10.15
C ASN A 66 -3.82 5.88 -10.90
N GLU A 67 -2.64 5.92 -10.29
CA GLU A 67 -1.43 6.48 -10.91
C GLU A 67 -0.79 5.53 -11.93
N LEU A 68 -0.62 4.24 -11.60
CA LEU A 68 -0.06 3.20 -12.45
C LEU A 68 -0.98 2.91 -13.65
N GLY A 69 -2.31 2.97 -13.48
CA GLY A 69 -3.27 2.86 -14.58
C GLY A 69 -3.18 4.05 -15.54
N THR A 70 -2.98 5.26 -15.01
CA THR A 70 -2.77 6.47 -15.82
C THR A 70 -1.44 6.44 -16.56
N GLU A 71 -0.36 6.01 -15.88
CA GLU A 71 0.96 5.86 -16.50
C GLU A 71 0.93 4.78 -17.59
N LEU A 72 0.28 3.64 -17.37
CA LEU A 72 0.14 2.58 -18.38
C LEU A 72 -0.70 3.01 -19.59
N GLU A 73 -1.80 3.75 -19.40
CA GLU A 73 -2.57 4.32 -20.52
C GLU A 73 -1.78 5.41 -21.26
N SER A 74 -1.00 6.23 -20.56
CA SER A 74 -0.08 7.18 -21.22
C SER A 74 0.99 6.45 -22.04
N LEU A 75 1.52 5.34 -21.53
CA LEU A 75 2.51 4.51 -22.22
C LEU A 75 1.92 3.85 -23.46
N LYS A 76 0.67 3.37 -23.36
CA LYS A 76 -0.10 2.80 -24.47
C LYS A 76 -0.41 3.86 -25.53
N MET A 77 -0.81 5.07 -25.14
CA MET A 77 -1.05 6.18 -26.07
C MET A 77 0.25 6.57 -26.81
N ILE A 78 1.39 6.66 -26.13
CA ILE A 78 2.70 6.90 -26.77
C ILE A 78 3.07 5.77 -27.73
N PHE A 79 2.80 4.52 -27.35
CA PHE A 79 3.06 3.36 -28.20
C PHE A 79 2.18 3.36 -29.45
N GLU A 80 0.89 3.64 -29.33
CA GLU A 80 -0.03 3.74 -30.47
C GLU A 80 0.33 4.92 -31.38
N MET A 81 0.65 6.09 -30.83
CA MET A 81 1.14 7.24 -31.61
C MET A 81 2.42 6.92 -32.38
N LYS A 82 3.38 6.25 -31.74
CA LYS A 82 4.62 5.80 -32.42
C LYS A 82 4.33 4.76 -33.50
N LYS A 83 3.41 3.83 -33.25
CA LYS A 83 2.96 2.83 -34.23
C LYS A 83 2.34 3.51 -35.45
N GLU A 84 1.42 4.44 -35.26
CA GLU A 84 0.81 5.21 -36.37
C GLU A 84 1.84 6.01 -37.17
N LEU A 85 2.81 6.67 -36.52
CA LEU A 85 3.90 7.36 -37.19
C LEU A 85 4.74 6.39 -38.02
N PHE A 86 5.01 5.19 -37.49
CA PHE A 86 5.76 4.14 -38.19
C PHE A 86 5.01 3.62 -39.43
N TYR A 87 3.69 3.42 -39.33
CA TYR A 87 2.87 3.04 -40.48
C TYR A 87 2.80 4.16 -41.52
N LYS A 88 2.65 5.43 -41.10
CA LYS A 88 2.65 6.57 -42.03
C LYS A 88 4.00 6.77 -42.71
N SER A 89 5.12 6.54 -42.02
CA SER A 89 6.45 6.61 -42.62
C SER A 89 6.73 5.44 -43.56
N ALA A 90 6.27 4.23 -43.24
CA ALA A 90 6.40 3.06 -44.11
C ALA A 90 5.62 3.23 -45.41
N ILE A 91 4.39 3.76 -45.35
CA ILE A 91 3.58 4.04 -46.55
C ILE A 91 4.22 5.13 -47.43
N LYS A 92 4.83 6.17 -46.83
CA LYS A 92 5.59 7.17 -47.58
C LYS A 92 6.87 6.62 -48.20
N GLY A 93 7.55 5.68 -47.52
CA GLY A 93 8.73 4.99 -48.06
C GLY A 93 8.40 4.15 -49.29
N VAL A 94 7.30 3.38 -49.24
CA VAL A 94 6.83 2.56 -50.37
C VAL A 94 6.39 3.43 -51.55
N LEU A 95 5.70 4.55 -51.31
CA LEU A 95 5.31 5.48 -52.38
C LEU A 95 6.51 6.24 -52.99
N ALA A 96 7.54 6.55 -52.20
CA ALA A 96 8.74 7.20 -52.70
C ALA A 96 9.67 6.27 -53.50
N GLU A 97 9.56 4.95 -53.31
CA GLU A 97 10.28 3.95 -54.11
C GLU A 97 9.65 3.79 -55.51
N ASP A 98 8.32 3.87 -55.64
CA ASP A 98 7.62 3.77 -56.93
C ASP A 98 7.80 5.00 -57.84
N ASP A 99 8.04 6.19 -57.28
CA ASP A 99 8.25 7.43 -58.06
C ASP A 99 9.68 7.57 -58.64
N ILE A 100 10.62 6.69 -58.27
CA ILE A 100 12.03 6.71 -58.72
C ILE A 100 12.34 5.62 -59.79
N ALA A 101 11.38 4.74 -60.11
CA ALA A 101 11.54 3.62 -61.06
C ALA A 101 11.10 3.92 -62.50
#